data_AF-A0A2U1JGK0-F1
#
_entry.id   AF-A0A2U1JGK0-F1
#
_cell.length_a   1.000
_cell.length_b   1.000
_cell.length_c   1.000
_cell.angle_alpha   90.00
_cell.angle_beta   90.00
_cell.angle_gamma   90.00
#
_symmetry.space_group_name_H-M   'P 1'
#
loop_
_entity.id
_entity.type
_entity.pdbx_description
1 polymer ?
#
loop_
_entity_poly.entity_id
_entity_poly.type
_entity_poly.pdbx_seq_one_letter_code
_entity_poly.pdbx_strand_id
1 'polypeptide(L)' 'MFFGGVETFLIVFLTFGFITSLVAKEIYQKNEYLFYLNNGISKMQLLLISSLFNVLFEILGILFLYLMSHLF' A
#
# COMPACT_ATOMS: atom_id res chain seq x y z
N MET A 1 -2.56 -3.70 -27.09
CA MET A 1 -2.83 -2.42 -26.40
C MET A 1 -3.85 -2.78 -25.31
N PHE A 2 -3.58 -2.86 -24.01
CA PHE A 2 -2.84 -1.97 -23.13
C PHE A 2 -2.38 -2.75 -21.88
N PHE A 3 -1.07 -2.93 -21.71
CA PHE A 3 -0.45 -3.14 -20.39
C PHE A 3 -0.31 -1.79 -19.64
N GLY A 4 -1.24 -0.85 -19.84
CA GLY A 4 -1.01 0.56 -19.52
C GLY A 4 -2.26 1.44 -19.42
N GLY A 5 -3.38 0.88 -18.96
CA GLY A 5 -4.52 1.68 -18.52
C GLY A 5 -4.31 2.18 -17.09
N VAL A 6 -5.03 3.24 -16.68
CA VAL A 6 -4.99 3.79 -15.32
C VAL A 6 -5.27 2.70 -14.27
N GLU A 7 -6.16 1.75 -14.58
CA GLU A 7 -6.47 0.60 -13.74
C GLU A 7 -5.25 -0.32 -13.53
N THR A 8 -4.50 -0.62 -14.58
CA THR A 8 -3.29 -1.45 -14.50
C THR A 8 -2.19 -0.72 -13.72
N PHE A 9 -2.05 0.60 -13.92
CA PHE A 9 -1.13 1.42 -13.15
C PHE A 9 -1.49 1.41 -11.66
N LEU A 10 -2.77 1.53 -11.30
CA LEU A 10 -3.22 1.45 -9.92
C LEU A 10 -2.92 0.09 -9.31
N ILE A 11 -3.25 -1.01 -9.99
CA ILE A 11 -2.98 -2.37 -9.47
C ILE A 11 -1.49 -2.54 -9.21
N VAL A 12 -0.62 -2.16 -10.16
CA VAL A 12 0.83 -2.31 -10.01
C VAL A 12 1.39 -1.36 -8.96
N PHE A 13 0.96 -0.10 -8.92
CA PHE A 13 1.41 0.88 -7.93
C PHE A 13 0.98 0.50 -6.51
N LEU A 14 -0.26 0.04 -6.34
CA LEU A 14 -0.80 -0.33 -5.03
C LEU A 14 -0.26 -1.68 -4.54
N THR A 15 0.04 -2.65 -5.42
CA THR A 15 0.61 -3.93 -4.98
C THR A 15 2.15 -3.90 -4.92
N PHE A 16 2.80 -3.66 -6.06
CA PHE A 16 4.26 -3.67 -6.18
C PHE A 16 4.89 -2.46 -5.48
N GLY A 17 4.27 -1.29 -5.59
CA GLY A 17 4.68 -0.10 -4.83
C GLY A 17 4.56 -0.29 -3.32
N PHE A 18 3.54 -1.01 -2.85
CA PHE A 18 3.40 -1.32 -1.43
C PHE A 18 4.49 -2.28 -0.94
N ILE A 19 4.74 -3.39 -1.65
CA ILE A 19 5.79 -4.35 -1.29
C ILE A 19 7.17 -3.67 -1.29
N THR A 20 7.46 -2.87 -2.32
CA THR A 20 8.73 -2.13 -2.38
C THR A 20 8.84 -1.07 -1.29
N SER A 21 7.74 -0.41 -0.91
CA SER A 21 7.74 0.52 0.23
C SER A 21 8.03 -0.17 1.56
N LEU A 22 7.47 -1.37 1.78
CA LEU A 22 7.75 -2.18 2.97
C LEU A 22 9.21 -2.60 3.04
N VAL A 23 9.76 -3.09 1.93
CA VAL A 23 11.17 -3.50 1.82
C VAL A 23 12.10 -2.30 2.03
N ALA A 24 11.80 -1.15 1.42
CA ALA A 24 12.56 0.07 1.63
C ALA A 24 12.49 0.51 3.11
N LYS A 25 11.32 0.45 3.74
CA LYS A 25 11.16 0.80 5.16
C LYS A 25 12.00 -0.10 6.06
N GLU A 26 12.05 -1.41 5.78
CA GLU A 26 12.90 -2.36 6.53
C GLU A 26 14.40 -2.12 6.34
N ILE A 27 14.83 -1.79 5.13
CA ILE A 27 16.26 -1.59 4.82
C ILE A 27 16.75 -0.27 5.43
N TYR A 28 15.96 0.80 5.30
CA TYR A 28 16.41 2.16 5.59
C TYR A 28 15.99 2.68 6.98
N GLN A 29 14.89 2.20 7.58
CA GLN A 29 14.36 2.72 8.85
C GLN A 29 14.55 1.76 10.04
N LYS A 30 15.75 1.20 10.18
CA LYS A 30 16.10 0.31 11.31
C LYS A 30 15.86 0.94 12.69
N ASN A 31 15.98 2.26 12.81
CA ASN A 31 15.73 2.99 14.06
C ASN A 31 14.24 3.07 14.42
N GLU A 32 13.34 3.21 13.44
CA GLU A 32 11.89 3.14 13.69
C GLU A 32 11.45 1.71 13.99
N TYR A 33 12.10 0.72 13.39
CA TYR A 33 11.85 -0.68 13.71
C TYR A 33 12.06 -0.97 15.21
N LEU A 34 13.09 -0.38 15.81
CA LEU A 34 13.32 -0.43 17.26
C LEU A 34 12.23 0.31 18.06
N PHE A 35 11.63 1.38 17.52
CA PHE A 35 10.51 2.09 18.16
C PHE A 35 9.26 1.21 18.25
N TYR A 36 8.88 0.52 17.17
CA TYR A 36 7.71 -0.38 17.19
C TYR A 36 7.94 -1.55 18.14
N LEU A 37 9.15 -2.11 18.13
CA LEU A 37 9.55 -3.21 18.99
C LEU A 37 9.57 -2.79 20.48
N ASN A 38 10.05 -1.59 20.79
CA ASN A 38 9.99 -1.00 22.14
C ASN A 38 8.56 -0.70 22.61
N ASN A 39 7.63 -0.43 21.69
CA ASN A 39 6.21 -0.24 22.00
C ASN A 39 5.41 -1.56 22.01
N GLY A 40 6.08 -2.71 21.92
CA GLY A 40 5.46 -4.04 21.98
C GLY A 40 4.68 -4.42 20.71
N ILE A 41 4.84 -3.66 19.62
CA ILE A 41 4.21 -3.96 18.34
C ILE A 41 5.10 -4.96 17.59
N SER A 42 4.52 -6.12 17.27
CA SER A 42 5.26 -7.16 16.55
C SER A 42 5.33 -6.86 15.05
N LYS A 43 6.37 -7.40 14.39
CA LYS A 43 6.54 -7.32 12.94
C LYS A 43 5.29 -7.76 12.16
N MET A 44 4.66 -8.85 12.62
CA MET A 44 3.46 -9.40 12.00
C MET A 44 2.27 -8.45 12.10
N GLN A 45 2.10 -7.76 13.24
CA GLN A 45 1.05 -6.75 13.39
C GLN A 45 1.26 -5.58 12.43
N LEU A 46 2.52 -5.15 12.24
CA LEU A 46 2.84 -4.05 11.33
C LEU A 46 2.57 -4.42 9.87
N LEU A 47 2.93 -5.63 9.46
CA LEU A 47 2.63 -6.18 8.13
C LEU A 47 1.12 -6.33 7.91
N LEU A 48 0.39 -6.86 8.89
CA LEU A 48 -1.06 -7.01 8.79
C LEU A 48 -1.77 -5.65 8.69
N ILE A 49 -1.43 -4.69 9.56
CA ILE A 49 -2.05 -3.37 9.56
C ILE A 49 -1.74 -2.64 8.25
N SER A 50 -0.48 -2.61 7.82
CA SER A 50 -0.10 -1.96 6.57
C SER A 50 -0.80 -2.59 5.36
N SER A 51 -0.91 -3.92 5.31
CA SER A 51 -1.61 -4.62 4.24
C SER A 51 -3.10 -4.30 4.22
N LEU A 52 -3.73 -4.20 5.40
CA LEU A 52 -5.15 -3.86 5.54
C LEU A 52 -5.44 -2.44 5.07
N PHE A 53 -4.60 -1.46 5.46
CA PHE A 53 -4.70 -0.08 4.97
C PHE A 53 -4.47 0.02 3.46
N ASN A 54 -3.58 -0.81 2.91
CA ASN A 54 -3.31 -0.81 1.49
C ASN A 54 -4.51 -1.32 0.67
N VAL A 55 -5.15 -2.40 1.13
CA VAL A 55 -6.41 -2.91 0.53
C VAL A 55 -7.52 -1.86 0.63
N LEU A 56 -7.65 -1.18 1.78
CA LEU A 56 -8.63 -0.09 1.92
C LEU A 56 -8.37 1.04 0.94
N PHE A 57 -7.12 1.45 0.75
CA PHE A 57 -6.73 2.48 -0.21
C PHE A 57 -7.03 2.06 -1.65
N GLU A 58 -6.81 0.79 -1.98
CA GLU A 58 -7.12 0.23 -3.30
C GLU A 58 -8.62 0.25 -3.59
N ILE A 59 -9.45 -0.18 -2.64
CA ILE A 59 -10.92 -0.09 -2.76
C ILE A 59 -11.37 1.36 -2.96
N LEU A 60 -10.82 2.29 -2.17
CA LEU A 60 -11.13 3.72 -2.30
C LEU A 60 -10.68 4.29 -3.64
N GLY A 61 -9.51 3.89 -4.14
CA GLY A 61 -9.00 4.31 -5.45
C GLY A 61 -9.87 3.83 -6.61
N ILE A 62 -10.29 2.56 -6.58
CA ILE A 62 -11.22 2.01 -7.58
C ILE A 62 -12.57 2.74 -7.49
N LEU A 63 -13.11 2.94 -6.29
CA LEU A 63 -14.36 3.66 -6.09
C LEU A 63 -14.28 5.10 -6.62
N PHE A 64 -13.18 5.79 -6.36
CA PHE A 64 -12.93 7.14 -6.84
C PHE A 64 -12.91 7.20 -8.38
N LEU A 65 -12.19 6.28 -9.02
CA LEU A 65 -12.19 6.20 -10.49
C LEU A 65 -13.57 5.90 -11.06
N TYR A 66 -14.30 4.97 -10.46
CA TYR A 66 -15.65 4.64 -10.87
C TYR A 66 -16.56 5.87 -10.81
N LEU A 67 -16.51 6.62 -9.69
CA LEU A 67 -17.26 7.87 -9.54
C LEU A 67 -16.87 8.91 -10.61
N MET A 68 -15.58 9.13 -10.84
CA MET A 68 -15.10 10.07 -11.86
C MET A 68 -15.56 9.69 -13.26
N SER A 69 -15.52 8.40 -13.60
CA SER A 69 -15.96 7.88 -14.90
C SER A 69 -17.46 7.97 -15.15
N HIS A 70 -18.26 8.15 -14.09
CA HIS A 70 -19.70 8.25 -14.19
C HIS A 70 -20.21 9.69 -14.09
N LEU A 71 -19.42 10.59 -13.49
CA LEU A 71 -19.71 12.02 -13.35
C LEU A 71 -19.27 12.87 -14.56
N PHE A 72 -18.32 12.39 -15.37
CA PHE A 72 -17.79 13.05 -16.57
C PHE A 72 -17.91 12.15 -17.80
#